data_AF-B7HS23-F1
#
_entry.id   AF-B7HS23-F1
#
_cell.length_a   1.000
_cell.length_b   1.000
_cell.length_c   1.000
_cell.angle_alpha   90.00
_cell.angle_beta   90.00
_cell.angle_gamma   90.00
#
_symmetry.space_group_name_H-M   'P 1'
#
loop_
_entity.id
_entity.type
_entity.pdbx_description
1 polymer ?
#
loop_
_entity_poly.entity_id
_entity_poly.type
_entity_poly.pdbx_seq_one_letter_code
_entity_poly.pdbx_strand_id
1 'polypeptide(L)'
;MKTRVHYPEEIKWKVIEMKKDGHSNRTIMEKLGIKNVSQIKTWMKWYRTGQTYRFQQPVGKQYSYGKGPKELNELEQLRLENKHLKTKLLVWGKYLEIERG
;
A
#
# COMPACT_ATOMS: atom_id res chain seq x y z
N MET A 1 -22.45 9.63 -10.81
CA MET A 1 -21.69 9.35 -9.56
C MET A 1 -20.21 9.17 -9.91
N LYS A 2 -19.28 9.89 -9.26
CA LYS A 2 -17.83 9.69 -9.50
C LYS A 2 -17.42 8.37 -8.85
N THR A 3 -17.05 7.37 -9.64
CA THR A 3 -16.55 6.09 -9.13
C THR A 3 -15.24 6.31 -8.36
N ARG A 4 -15.18 5.75 -7.15
CA ARG A 4 -14.00 5.84 -6.27
C ARG A 4 -12.88 5.01 -6.88
N VAL A 5 -11.79 5.66 -7.27
CA VAL A 5 -10.62 5.00 -7.86
C VAL A 5 -9.88 4.21 -6.77
N HIS A 6 -9.71 2.91 -6.98
CA HIS A 6 -8.88 2.05 -6.16
C HIS A 6 -7.45 2.06 -6.71
N TYR A 7 -6.47 2.30 -5.84
CA TYR A 7 -5.05 2.10 -6.16
C TYR A 7 -4.53 0.87 -5.42
N PRO A 8 -3.84 -0.04 -6.12
CA PRO A 8 -3.29 -1.24 -5.49
C PRO A 8 -2.09 -0.87 -4.58
N GLU A 9 -1.67 -1.80 -3.72
CA GLU A 9 -0.66 -1.53 -2.68
C GLU A 9 0.68 -1.08 -3.29
N GLU A 10 1.05 -1.64 -4.43
CA GLU A 10 2.29 -1.38 -5.16
C GLU A 10 2.40 0.10 -5.55
N ILE A 11 1.31 0.70 -6.03
CA ILE A 11 1.26 2.13 -6.35
C ILE A 11 1.47 2.99 -5.10
N LYS A 12 0.91 2.57 -3.95
CA LYS A 12 1.07 3.30 -2.68
C LYS A 12 2.52 3.25 -2.21
N TRP A 13 3.19 2.10 -2.33
CA TRP A 13 4.62 1.98 -2.04
C TRP A 13 5.49 2.79 -3.00
N LYS A 14 5.18 2.78 -4.30
CA LYS A 14 5.89 3.59 -5.30
C LYS A 14 5.80 5.09 -5.00
N VAL A 15 4.65 5.57 -4.50
CA VAL A 15 4.52 6.95 -4.02
C VAL A 15 5.50 7.23 -2.88
N ILE A 16 5.64 6.34 -1.91
CA ILE A 16 6.56 6.54 -0.77
C ILE A 16 8.00 6.61 -1.25
N GLU A 17 8.41 5.70 -2.13
CA GLU A 17 9.74 5.68 -2.74
C GLU A 17 10.04 7.01 -3.44
N MET A 18 9.17 7.43 -4.37
CA MET A 18 9.35 8.69 -5.09
C MET A 18 9.36 9.92 -4.15
N LYS A 19 8.58 9.91 -3.08
CA LYS A 19 8.60 10.98 -2.05
C LYS A 19 9.92 11.01 -1.29
N LYS A 20 10.53 9.85 -0.99
CA LYS A 20 11.86 9.77 -0.37
C LYS A 20 12.95 10.26 -1.31
N ASP A 21 12.79 10.02 -2.60
CA ASP A 21 13.68 10.51 -3.67
C ASP A 21 13.47 12.00 -3.99
N GLY A 22 12.67 12.73 -3.21
CA GLY A 22 12.47 14.17 -3.36
C GLY A 22 11.50 14.58 -4.48
N HIS A 23 10.80 13.66 -5.13
CA HIS A 23 9.87 14.01 -6.21
C HIS A 23 8.71 14.89 -5.72
N SER A 24 8.33 15.83 -6.59
CA SER A 24 7.15 16.67 -6.38
C SER A 24 5.87 15.85 -6.45
N ASN A 25 4.81 16.29 -5.78
CA ASN A 25 3.52 15.61 -5.87
C ASN A 25 2.96 15.60 -7.30
N ARG A 26 3.25 16.65 -8.09
CA ARG A 26 2.82 16.76 -9.49
C ARG A 26 3.43 15.64 -10.34
N THR A 27 4.74 15.47 -10.24
CA THR A 27 5.48 14.41 -10.95
C THR A 27 4.97 13.02 -10.57
N ILE A 28 4.67 12.80 -9.29
CA ILE A 28 4.12 11.53 -8.80
C ILE A 28 2.71 11.28 -9.35
N MET A 29 1.87 12.31 -9.40
CA MET A 29 0.52 12.21 -9.96
C MET A 29 0.55 11.86 -11.45
N GLU A 30 1.41 12.52 -12.22
CA GLU A 30 1.58 12.27 -13.65
C GLU A 30 2.13 10.86 -13.92
N LYS A 31 3.22 10.45 -13.25
CA LYS A 31 3.84 9.14 -13.48
C LYS A 31 2.98 7.95 -13.04
N LEU A 32 2.22 8.08 -11.95
CA LEU A 32 1.45 6.97 -11.38
C LEU A 32 -0.06 7.06 -11.67
N GLY A 33 -0.49 8.02 -12.49
CA GLY A 33 -1.90 8.22 -12.83
C GLY A 33 -2.80 8.57 -11.63
N ILE A 34 -2.24 9.18 -10.58
CA ILE A 34 -2.98 9.51 -9.36
C ILE A 34 -3.74 10.81 -9.58
N LYS A 35 -5.08 10.73 -9.50
CA LYS A 35 -5.96 11.88 -9.76
C LYS A 35 -5.94 12.95 -8.66
N ASN A 36 -5.69 12.56 -7.41
CA ASN A 36 -5.87 13.44 -6.24
C ASN A 36 -4.63 13.49 -5.35
N VAL A 37 -4.06 14.68 -5.16
CA VAL A 37 -2.90 14.91 -4.28
C VAL A 37 -3.16 14.51 -2.82
N SER A 38 -4.41 14.53 -2.37
CA SER A 38 -4.78 14.11 -1.02
C SER A 38 -4.46 12.64 -0.76
N GLN A 39 -4.54 11.76 -1.79
CA GLN A 39 -4.15 10.35 -1.67
C GLN A 39 -2.67 10.22 -1.31
N ILE A 40 -1.80 10.96 -2.02
CA ILE A 40 -0.35 10.99 -1.75
C ILE A 40 -0.08 11.44 -0.31
N LYS A 41 -0.74 12.52 0.15
CA LYS A 41 -0.60 13.01 1.52
C LYS A 41 -1.05 11.98 2.56
N THR A 42 -2.18 11.31 2.33
CA THR A 42 -2.69 10.27 3.23
C THR A 42 -1.76 9.07 3.30
N TRP A 43 -1.25 8.59 2.17
CA TRP A 43 -0.32 7.46 2.15
C TRP A 43 1.00 7.80 2.85
N MET A 44 1.53 9.01 2.63
CA MET A 44 2.73 9.48 3.34
C MET A 44 2.49 9.61 4.85
N LYS A 45 1.30 10.06 5.28
CA LYS A 45 0.92 10.09 6.70
C LYS A 45 0.96 8.68 7.30
N TRP A 46 0.30 7.72 6.65
CA TRP A 46 0.29 6.32 7.13
C TRP A 46 1.68 5.71 7.18
N TYR A 47 2.53 6.00 6.20
CA TYR A 47 3.93 5.56 6.24
C TYR A 47 4.67 6.13 7.45
N ARG A 48 4.58 7.45 7.70
CA ARG A 48 5.24 8.11 8.83
C ARG A 48 4.73 7.65 10.20
N THR A 49 3.47 7.23 10.29
CA THR A 49 2.85 6.77 11.55
C THR A 49 2.88 5.24 11.71
N GLY A 50 3.58 4.50 10.82
CA GLY A 50 3.64 3.03 10.87
C GLY A 50 2.31 2.33 10.57
N GLN A 51 1.36 3.02 9.92
CA GLN A 51 0.03 2.50 9.55
C GLN A 51 0.00 1.94 8.12
N THR A 52 1.12 1.42 7.61
CA THR A 52 1.25 0.89 6.25
C THR A 52 0.36 -0.33 5.96
N TYR A 53 -0.09 -1.05 7.00
CA TYR A 53 -1.12 -2.10 6.89
C TYR A 53 -2.40 -1.61 6.18
N ARG A 54 -2.66 -0.29 6.18
CA ARG A 54 -3.80 0.32 5.46
C ARG A 54 -3.63 0.30 3.94
N PHE A 55 -2.43 0.08 3.41
CA PHE A 55 -2.20 0.00 1.97
C PHE A 55 -2.89 -1.21 1.33
N GLN A 56 -3.11 -2.26 2.12
CA GLN A 56 -3.76 -3.51 1.71
C GLN A 56 -5.28 -3.46 1.79
N GLN A 57 -5.87 -2.42 2.39
CA GLN A 57 -7.31 -2.39 2.61
C GLN A 57 -8.07 -2.22 1.28
N PRO A 58 -9.04 -3.11 0.98
CA PRO A 58 -9.89 -2.97 -0.18
C PRO A 58 -10.82 -1.77 -0.02
N VAL A 59 -11.10 -1.10 -1.14
CA VAL A 59 -12.04 0.03 -1.15
C VAL A 59 -13.46 -0.51 -0.94
N GLY A 60 -14.19 0.07 0.02
CA GLY A 60 -15.61 -0.24 0.25
C GLY A 60 -15.90 -1.08 1.48
N LYS A 61 -14.91 -1.69 2.14
CA LYS A 61 -15.10 -2.20 3.50
C LYS A 61 -15.07 -1.04 4.48
N GLN A 62 -16.11 -0.93 5.31
CA GLN A 62 -16.17 0.07 6.36
C GLN A 62 -15.02 -0.16 7.34
N TYR A 63 -14.35 0.93 7.73
CA TYR A 63 -13.28 0.90 8.70
C TYR A 63 -13.88 0.58 10.07
N SER A 64 -13.55 -0.57 10.66
CA SER A 64 -13.87 -0.82 12.06
C SER A 64 -12.90 0.02 12.91
N TYR A 65 -13.38 1.14 13.44
CA TYR A 65 -12.62 1.95 14.39
C TYR A 65 -12.31 1.07 15.61
N GLY A 66 -11.02 0.88 15.93
CA GLY A 66 -10.59 -0.05 16.98
C GLY A 66 -10.68 -1.54 16.59
N LYS A 67 -10.23 -1.93 15.39
CA LYS A 67 -9.80 -3.31 15.03
C LYS A 67 -8.64 -3.28 14.03
N GLY A 68 -7.61 -2.50 14.33
CA GLY A 68 -6.36 -2.49 13.56
C GLY A 68 -5.40 -3.59 14.01
N PRO A 69 -4.28 -3.84 13.30
CA PRO A 69 -3.30 -4.85 13.71
C PRO A 69 -2.79 -4.68 15.15
N LYS A 70 -2.83 -3.46 15.68
CA LYS A 70 -2.47 -3.14 17.07
C LYS A 70 -3.34 -3.81 18.15
N GLU A 71 -4.52 -4.31 17.81
CA GLU A 71 -5.39 -5.07 18.73
C GLU A 71 -5.32 -6.58 18.51
N LEU A 72 -4.63 -7.03 17.46
CA LEU A 72 -4.37 -8.45 17.25
C LEU A 72 -3.31 -8.90 18.25
N ASN A 73 -3.52 -10.08 18.86
CA ASN A 73 -2.49 -10.72 19.68
C ASN A 73 -1.22 -10.94 18.82
N GLU A 74 -0.05 -10.98 19.45
CA GLU A 74 1.25 -11.15 18.78
C GLU A 74 1.25 -12.32 17.78
N LEU A 75 0.59 -13.43 18.14
CA LEU A 75 0.42 -14.60 17.27
C LEU A 75 -0.39 -14.28 15.98
N GLU A 76 -1.43 -13.47 16.09
CA GLU A 76 -2.27 -13.08 14.96
C GLU A 76 -1.55 -12.07 14.05
N GLN A 77 -0.78 -11.16 14.64
CA GLN A 77 0.11 -10.26 13.90
C GLN A 77 1.16 -11.05 13.12
N LEU A 78 1.84 -11.99 13.78
CA LEU A 78 2.85 -12.86 13.16
C LEU A 78 2.25 -13.74 12.06
N ARG A 79 1.04 -14.27 12.22
CA ARG A 79 0.34 -15.03 11.17
C ARG A 79 0.00 -14.18 9.95
N LEU A 80 -0.44 -12.95 10.18
CA LEU A 80 -0.75 -12.02 9.10
C LEU A 80 0.51 -11.61 8.34
N GLU A 81 1.59 -11.32 9.07
CA GLU A 81 2.90 -11.01 8.50
C GLU A 81 3.49 -12.20 7.72
N ASN A 82 3.43 -13.41 8.27
CA ASN A 82 3.85 -14.63 7.58
C ASN A 82 3.08 -14.83 6.27
N LYS A 83 1.75 -14.67 6.31
CA LYS A 83 0.90 -14.78 5.13
C LYS A 83 1.30 -13.74 4.08
N HIS A 84 1.58 -12.52 4.51
CA HIS A 84 2.00 -11.43 3.64
C HIS A 84 3.38 -11.67 3.01
N LEU A 85 4.38 -12.12 3.78
CA LEU A 85 5.71 -12.48 3.28
C LEU A 85 5.62 -13.61 2.25
N LYS A 86 4.79 -14.63 2.50
CA LYS A 86 4.53 -15.71 1.53
C LYS A 86 3.94 -15.19 0.22
N THR A 87 2.97 -14.28 0.28
CA THR A 87 2.39 -13.67 -0.93
C THR A 87 3.44 -12.87 -1.71
N LYS A 88 4.27 -12.07 -1.02
CA LYS A 88 5.36 -11.31 -1.66
C LYS A 88 6.36 -12.23 -2.36
N LEU A 89 6.78 -13.31 -1.71
CA LEU A 89 7.69 -14.30 -2.32
C LEU A 89 7.09 -14.96 -3.55
N LEU A 90 5.79 -15.29 -3.51
CA LEU A 90 5.10 -15.94 -4.63
C LEU A 90 4.98 -15.02 -5.85
N VAL A 91 4.68 -13.74 -5.61
CA VAL A 91 4.65 -12.71 -6.65
C VAL A 91 6.05 -12.45 -7.21
N TRP A 92 7.05 -12.32 -6.33
CA TRP A 92 8.44 -12.12 -6.72
C TRP A 92 8.99 -13.28 -7.58
N GLY A 93 8.68 -14.52 -7.21
CA GLY A 93 9.05 -15.70 -8.00
C GLY A 93 8.51 -15.63 -9.42
N LYS A 94 7.22 -15.27 -9.57
CA LYS A 94 6.60 -15.08 -10.90
C LYS A 94 7.26 -13.95 -11.70
N TYR A 95 7.64 -12.85 -11.06
CA TYR A 95 8.37 -11.78 -11.73
C TYR A 95 9.73 -12.24 -12.26
N LEU A 96 10.51 -12.98 -11.46
CA LEU A 96 11.80 -13.52 -11.89
C LEU A 96 11.68 -14.56 -13.01
N GLU A 97 10.61 -15.36 -13.01
CA GLU A 97 10.32 -16.31 -14.09
C GLU A 97 10.02 -15.58 -15.40
N ILE A 98 9.31 -14.45 -15.35
CA ILE A 98 9.01 -13.60 -16.51
C ILE A 98 10.27 -12.90 -17.03
N GLU A 99 11.15 -12.40 -16.16
CA GLU A 99 12.39 -11.71 -16.58
C GLU A 99 13.47 -12.65 -17.14
N ARG A 100 13.35 -13.96 -16.90
CA ARG A 100 14.29 -14.99 -17.39
C ARG A 100 13.89 -15.66 -18.71
N GLY A 101 12.65 -15.45 -19.17
CA GLY A 101 12.14 -15.94 -20.46
C GLY A 101 12.23 -14.88 -21.53
#